data_AF-A0A933VSD0-F1
#
_entry.id   AF-A0A933VSD0-F1
#
_cell.length_a   1.000
_cell.length_b   1.000
_cell.length_c   1.000
_cell.angle_alpha   90.00
_cell.angle_beta   90.00
_cell.angle_gamma   90.00
#
_symmetry.space_group_name_H-M   'P 1'
#
loop_
_entity.id
_entity.type
_entity.pdbx_description
1 polymer ?
#
loop_
_entity_poly.entity_id
_entity_poly.type
_entity_poly.pdbx_seq_one_letter_code
_entity_poly.pdbx_strand_id
1 'polypeptide(L)'
;MIVPVPAQIGYPALGALILGESAGLPLPGETALITAGGLVAAGHLTLPVVIAIAAGAAIVGDTLGYWLGRRGGRAFLLRDGWGAAHRRHAVERADRFFARYGSMTVFFGRWLPGVRVVAALTAGATRMPWRRFAVANAAGAFAWAGTVATVAMLAGPTGSLALAATGLTIGAIAVAAAWWRRRRGPRSAVAEA
;
A
#
# COMPACT_ATOMS: atom_id res chain seq x y z
N MET A 1 -20.92 1.08 -21.55
CA MET A 1 -19.92 0.88 -22.61
C MET A 1 -18.58 1.28 -22.03
N ILE A 2 -17.64 0.34 -21.82
CA ILE A 2 -16.28 0.69 -21.37
C ILE A 2 -15.56 1.33 -22.56
N VAL A 3 -14.85 2.44 -22.33
CA VAL A 3 -14.01 3.08 -23.35
C VAL A 3 -12.90 2.09 -23.74
N PRO A 4 -12.69 1.78 -25.03
CA PRO A 4 -11.62 0.89 -25.44
C PRO A 4 -10.27 1.50 -25.02
N VAL A 5 -9.58 0.84 -24.09
CA VAL A 5 -8.25 1.26 -23.62
C VAL A 5 -7.20 0.47 -24.39
N PRO A 6 -6.32 1.13 -25.17
CA PRO A 6 -5.19 0.46 -25.79
C PRO A 6 -4.29 -0.18 -24.72
N ALA A 7 -3.88 -1.43 -24.95
CA ALA A 7 -2.97 -2.16 -24.06
C ALA A 7 -1.67 -1.38 -23.78
N GLN A 8 -1.20 -0.62 -24.77
CA GLN A 8 -0.04 0.26 -24.69
C GLN A 8 -0.16 1.37 -23.64
N ILE A 9 -1.38 1.73 -23.24
CA ILE A 9 -1.65 2.73 -22.20
C ILE A 9 -2.02 2.03 -20.89
N GLY A 10 -2.87 0.99 -20.95
CA GLY A 10 -3.39 0.29 -19.77
C GLY A 10 -2.29 -0.34 -18.90
N TYR A 11 -1.33 -1.04 -19.52
CA TYR A 11 -0.24 -1.70 -18.82
C TYR A 11 0.74 -0.74 -18.13
N PRO A 12 1.31 0.28 -18.80
CA PRO A 12 2.20 1.22 -18.12
C PRO A 12 1.49 2.10 -17.10
N ALA A 13 0.23 2.49 -17.34
CA ALA A 13 -0.55 3.24 -16.35
C ALA A 13 -0.76 2.43 -15.07
N LEU A 14 -1.13 1.15 -15.18
CA LEU A 14 -1.24 0.22 -14.05
C LEU A 14 0.09 0.15 -13.27
N GLY A 15 1.19 -0.09 -13.98
CA GLY A 15 2.51 -0.20 -13.40
C GLY A 15 2.93 1.08 -12.67
N ALA A 16 2.76 2.25 -13.30
CA ALA A 16 3.13 3.54 -12.73
C ALA A 16 2.33 3.88 -11.47
N LEU A 17 1.00 3.66 -11.49
CA LEU A 17 0.14 3.94 -10.35
C LEU A 17 0.47 3.06 -9.14
N ILE A 18 0.64 1.75 -9.36
CA ILE A 18 1.01 0.82 -8.30
C ILE A 18 2.42 1.10 -7.77
N LEU A 19 3.38 1.36 -8.66
CA LEU A 19 4.75 1.70 -8.26
C LEU A 19 4.77 2.95 -7.39
N GLY A 20 4.10 4.02 -7.82
CA GLY A 20 4.03 5.26 -7.07
C GLY A 20 3.32 5.09 -5.73
N GLU A 21 2.22 4.32 -5.68
CA GLU A 21 1.54 4.01 -4.43
C GLU A 21 2.44 3.23 -3.45
N SER A 22 3.09 2.16 -3.93
CA SER A 22 4.03 1.38 -3.13
C SER A 22 5.26 2.17 -2.69
N ALA A 23 5.68 3.17 -3.47
CA ALA A 23 6.72 4.13 -3.09
C ALA A 23 6.26 5.14 -2.01
N GLY A 24 4.97 5.16 -1.67
CA GLY A 24 4.39 5.99 -0.62
C GLY A 24 3.65 7.24 -1.12
N LEU A 25 3.44 7.38 -2.43
CA LEU A 25 2.56 8.42 -2.97
C LEU A 25 1.09 8.02 -2.73
N PRO A 26 0.20 8.97 -2.40
CA PRO A 26 -1.23 8.68 -2.24
C PRO A 26 -1.90 8.52 -3.61
N LEU A 27 -1.55 7.46 -4.33
CA LEU A 27 -2.11 7.13 -5.64
C LEU A 27 -3.14 6.01 -5.54
N PRO A 28 -4.15 5.97 -6.43
CA PRO A 28 -5.18 4.93 -6.43
C PRO A 28 -4.72 3.66 -7.18
N GLY A 29 -3.59 3.07 -6.77
CA GLY A 29 -3.03 1.87 -7.42
C GLY A 29 -3.90 0.62 -7.22
N GLU A 30 -4.60 0.50 -6.08
CA GLU A 30 -5.58 -0.57 -5.86
C GLU A 30 -6.80 -0.44 -6.79
N THR A 31 -7.33 0.77 -6.94
CA THR A 31 -8.39 1.08 -7.91
C THR A 31 -7.93 0.77 -9.34
N ALA A 32 -6.68 1.06 -9.68
CA ALA A 32 -6.10 0.74 -10.98
C ALA A 32 -6.04 -0.77 -11.24
N LEU A 33 -5.66 -1.57 -10.25
CA LEU A 33 -5.64 -3.03 -10.37
C LEU A 33 -7.04 -3.61 -10.54
N ILE A 34 -8.01 -3.14 -9.76
CA ILE A 34 -9.41 -3.58 -9.88
C ILE A 34 -9.94 -3.24 -11.28
N THR A 35 -9.69 -2.01 -11.74
CA THR A 35 -10.10 -1.57 -13.08
C THR A 35 -9.42 -2.39 -14.18
N ALA A 36 -8.14 -2.71 -14.02
CA ALA A 36 -7.42 -3.58 -14.94
C ALA A 36 -8.03 -4.99 -15.00
N GLY A 37 -8.50 -5.55 -13.88
CA GLY A 37 -9.26 -6.81 -13.88
C GLY A 37 -10.56 -6.72 -14.69
N GLY A 38 -11.29 -5.62 -14.58
CA GLY A 38 -12.46 -5.34 -15.44
C GLY A 38 -12.12 -5.25 -16.93
N LEU A 39 -10.98 -4.65 -17.26
CA LEU A 39 -10.48 -4.57 -18.63
C LEU A 39 -10.02 -5.93 -19.18
N VAL A 40 -9.53 -6.83 -18.31
CA VAL A 40 -9.29 -8.24 -18.69
C VAL A 40 -10.61 -8.92 -19.04
N ALA A 41 -11.65 -8.74 -18.23
CA ALA A 41 -12.97 -9.31 -18.52
C ALA A 41 -13.59 -8.76 -19.81
N ALA A 42 -13.27 -7.51 -20.18
CA ALA A 42 -13.65 -6.90 -21.46
C ALA A 42 -12.78 -7.33 -22.66
N GLY A 43 -11.75 -8.15 -22.45
CA GLY A 43 -10.85 -8.63 -23.51
C GLY A 43 -9.77 -7.63 -23.95
N HIS A 44 -9.58 -6.53 -23.23
CA HIS A 44 -8.59 -5.49 -23.57
C HIS A 44 -7.19 -5.78 -23.01
N LEU A 45 -7.10 -6.51 -21.90
CA LEU A 45 -5.85 -6.89 -21.24
C LEU A 45 -5.83 -8.40 -20.96
N THR A 46 -4.65 -8.94 -20.65
CA THR A 46 -4.50 -10.35 -20.27
C THR A 46 -4.15 -10.49 -18.79
N LEU A 47 -4.82 -11.43 -18.11
CA LEU A 47 -4.64 -11.63 -16.66
C LEU A 47 -3.18 -11.86 -16.25
N PRO A 48 -2.40 -12.73 -16.93
CA PRO A 48 -1.01 -12.99 -16.53
C PRO A 48 -0.13 -11.73 -16.59
N VAL A 49 -0.32 -10.88 -17.61
CA VAL A 49 0.45 -9.64 -17.78
C VAL A 49 0.04 -8.61 -16.72
N VAL A 50 -1.25 -8.47 -16.44
CA VAL A 50 -1.74 -7.59 -15.35
C VAL A 50 -1.12 -8.00 -14.00
N ILE A 51 -1.13 -9.30 -13.68
CA ILE A 51 -0.54 -9.81 -12.43
C ILE A 51 0.96 -9.54 -12.39
N ALA A 52 1.69 -9.84 -13.47
CA ALA A 52 3.14 -9.65 -13.54
C ALA A 52 3.53 -8.17 -13.36
N ILE A 53 2.82 -7.26 -14.03
CA ILE A 53 3.07 -5.81 -13.93
C ILE A 53 2.73 -5.30 -12.53
N ALA A 54 1.55 -5.65 -12.00
CA ALA A 54 1.11 -5.20 -10.68
C ALA A 54 2.03 -5.72 -9.56
N ALA A 55 2.39 -7.00 -9.60
CA ALA A 55 3.31 -7.58 -8.64
C ALA A 55 4.71 -6.98 -8.76
N GLY A 56 5.24 -6.88 -9.99
CA GLY A 56 6.57 -6.31 -10.25
C GLY A 56 6.69 -4.86 -9.79
N ALA A 57 5.74 -4.00 -10.20
CA ALA A 57 5.70 -2.60 -9.81
C ALA A 57 5.68 -2.42 -8.29
N ALA A 58 4.87 -3.21 -7.59
CA ALA A 58 4.79 -3.12 -6.15
C ALA A 58 6.03 -3.70 -5.45
N ILE A 59 6.60 -4.80 -5.92
CA ILE A 59 7.86 -5.34 -5.38
C ILE A 59 8.96 -4.27 -5.44
N VAL A 60 9.06 -3.57 -6.58
CA VAL A 60 10.03 -2.49 -6.77
C VAL A 60 9.72 -1.33 -5.82
N GLY A 61 8.48 -0.85 -5.75
CA GLY A 61 8.10 0.25 -4.86
C GLY A 61 8.36 -0.06 -3.38
N ASP A 62 7.97 -1.24 -2.92
CA ASP A 62 8.16 -1.67 -1.53
C ASP A 62 9.65 -1.89 -1.24
N THR A 63 10.45 -2.32 -2.23
CA THR A 63 11.91 -2.41 -2.11
C THR A 63 12.53 -1.03 -1.89
N LEU A 64 12.07 0.00 -2.61
CA LEU A 64 12.50 1.38 -2.38
C LEU A 64 12.16 1.81 -0.95
N GLY A 65 10.93 1.54 -0.49
CA GLY A 65 10.51 1.79 0.89
C GLY A 65 11.39 1.09 1.92
N TYR A 66 11.70 -0.20 1.72
CA TYR A 66 12.61 -0.95 2.58
C TYR A 66 14.00 -0.32 2.67
N TRP A 67 14.59 0.07 1.54
CA TRP A 67 15.90 0.70 1.54
C TRP A 67 15.89 2.09 2.15
N LEU A 68 14.82 2.86 1.94
CA LEU A 68 14.62 4.15 2.58
C LEU A 68 14.54 4.01 4.11
N GLY A 69 13.79 3.02 4.58
CA GLY A 69 13.72 2.66 6.00
C GLY A 69 15.06 2.22 6.57
N ARG A 70 15.81 1.39 5.83
CA ARG A 70 17.10 0.82 6.24
C ARG A 70 18.23 1.84 6.31
N ARG A 71 18.30 2.77 5.35
CA ARG A 71 19.34 3.81 5.28
C ARG A 71 19.00 5.05 6.09
N GLY A 72 17.76 5.55 5.99
CA GLY A 72 17.36 6.84 6.57
C GLY A 72 16.37 6.74 7.73
N GLY A 73 15.49 5.73 7.72
CA GLY A 73 14.38 5.61 8.68
C GLY A 73 14.84 5.55 10.13
N ARG A 74 15.78 4.67 10.48
CA ARG A 74 16.23 4.53 11.87
C ARG A 74 16.98 5.77 12.40
N ALA A 75 17.84 6.37 11.58
CA ALA A 75 18.60 7.56 11.97
C ALA A 75 17.67 8.79 12.15
N PHE A 76 16.66 8.95 11.29
CA PHE A 76 15.64 9.99 11.42
C PHE A 76 14.73 9.77 12.63
N LEU A 77 14.28 8.53 12.86
CA LEU A 77 13.37 8.19 13.95
C LEU A 77 14.05 8.30 15.33
N LEU A 78 15.36 8.02 15.41
CA LEU A 78 16.16 8.14 16.64
C LEU A 78 16.80 9.53 16.84
N ARG A 79 16.63 10.46 15.88
CA ARG A 79 17.16 11.82 16.02
C ARG A 79 16.46 12.56 17.16
N ASP A 80 17.26 13.20 18.00
CA ASP A 80 16.76 14.00 19.11
C ASP A 80 16.09 15.28 18.61
N GLY A 81 14.99 15.66 19.27
CA GLY A 81 14.14 16.79 18.88
C GLY A 81 12.70 16.60 19.35
N TRP A 82 11.83 17.54 18.98
CA TRP A 82 10.41 17.49 19.37
C TRP A 82 9.75 16.19 18.88
N GLY A 83 9.05 15.49 19.78
CA GLY A 83 8.41 14.20 19.50
C GLY A 83 9.34 12.97 19.46
N ALA A 84 10.62 13.09 19.82
CA ALA A 84 11.59 11.98 19.79
C ALA A 84 11.18 10.79 20.67
N ALA A 85 10.63 11.04 21.87
CA ALA A 85 10.13 9.96 22.74
C ALA A 85 9.02 9.14 22.07
N HIS A 86 8.09 9.81 21.37
CA HIS A 86 7.00 9.14 20.66
C HIS A 86 7.52 8.31 19.47
N ARG A 87 8.48 8.86 18.70
CA ARG A 87 9.13 8.14 17.59
C ARG A 87 9.90 6.92 18.08
N ARG A 88 10.71 7.05 19.14
CA ARG A 88 11.45 5.93 19.76
C ARG A 88 10.51 4.84 20.23
N HIS A 89 9.41 5.20 20.91
CA HIS A 89 8.43 4.23 21.37
C HIS A 89 7.66 3.54 20.23
N ALA A 90 7.44 4.24 19.11
CA ALA A 90 6.87 3.65 17.89
C ALA A 90 7.85 2.66 17.23
N VAL A 91 9.14 3.00 17.18
CA VAL A 91 10.20 2.10 16.68
C VAL A 91 10.32 0.85 17.55
N GLU A 92 10.32 0.98 18.87
CA GLU A 92 10.37 -0.18 19.77
C GLU A 92 9.16 -1.10 19.61
N ARG A 93 7.96 -0.53 19.46
CA ARG A 93 6.75 -1.32 19.17
C ARG A 93 6.87 -2.05 17.84
N ALA A 94 7.36 -1.37 16.81
CA ALA A 94 7.62 -1.96 15.51
C ALA A 94 8.68 -3.07 15.59
N ASP A 95 9.81 -2.85 16.28
CA ASP A 95 10.86 -3.84 16.49
C ASP A 95 10.30 -5.09 17.19
N ARG A 96 9.50 -4.94 18.26
CA ARG A 96 8.85 -6.07 18.94
C ARG A 96 7.86 -6.81 18.03
N PHE A 97 7.07 -6.07 17.25
CA PHE A 97 6.10 -6.67 16.33
C PHE A 97 6.79 -7.45 15.21
N PHE A 98 7.84 -6.88 14.60
CA PHE A 98 8.64 -7.54 13.57
C PHE A 98 9.49 -8.68 14.14
N ALA A 99 9.95 -8.61 15.39
CA ALA A 99 10.62 -9.72 16.05
C ALA A 99 9.66 -10.91 16.26
N ARG A 100 8.39 -10.64 16.58
CA ARG A 100 7.37 -11.67 16.83
C ARG A 100 6.76 -12.26 15.55
N TYR A 101 6.45 -11.43 14.57
CA TYR A 101 5.68 -11.84 13.36
C TYR A 101 6.52 -11.82 12.07
N GLY A 102 7.63 -11.07 12.05
CA GLY A 102 8.63 -11.09 10.98
C GLY A 102 8.06 -10.98 9.58
N SER A 103 8.32 -12.01 8.77
CA SER A 103 7.87 -12.11 7.38
C SER A 103 6.36 -12.09 7.22
N MET A 104 5.60 -12.59 8.20
CA MET A 104 4.13 -12.58 8.14
C MET A 104 3.58 -11.16 8.17
N THR A 105 4.23 -10.23 8.89
CA THR A 105 3.84 -8.81 8.89
C THR A 105 3.90 -8.20 7.51
N VAL A 106 4.96 -8.51 6.75
CA VAL A 106 5.13 -8.01 5.37
C VAL A 106 4.08 -8.61 4.45
N PHE A 107 3.85 -9.92 4.55
CA PHE A 107 2.87 -10.62 3.72
C PHE A 107 1.43 -10.15 3.99
N PHE A 108 0.98 -10.20 5.24
CA PHE A 108 -0.40 -9.84 5.61
C PHE A 108 -0.64 -8.34 5.58
N GLY A 109 0.36 -7.53 5.96
CA GLY A 109 0.28 -6.07 5.89
C GLY A 109 0.06 -5.57 4.47
N ARG A 110 0.38 -6.39 3.46
CA ARG A 110 0.17 -6.07 2.06
C ARG A 110 -1.29 -5.99 1.64
N TRP A 111 -2.15 -6.76 2.28
CA TRP A 111 -3.58 -6.82 1.96
C TRP A 111 -4.35 -5.58 2.44
N LEU A 112 -3.71 -4.74 3.25
CA LEU A 112 -4.29 -3.54 3.79
C LEU A 112 -3.70 -2.31 3.08
N PRO A 113 -4.54 -1.47 2.42
CA PRO A 113 -4.08 -0.24 1.79
C PRO A 113 -3.34 0.65 2.79
N GLY A 114 -2.23 1.25 2.35
CA GLY A 114 -1.36 2.10 3.17
C GLY A 114 -0.51 1.35 4.21
N VAL A 115 -0.99 0.25 4.80
CA VAL A 115 -0.23 -0.57 5.75
C VAL A 115 1.00 -1.18 5.08
N ARG A 116 0.89 -1.57 3.80
CA ARG A 116 2.00 -2.14 3.02
C ARG A 116 3.22 -1.24 2.91
N VAL A 117 3.00 0.06 2.69
CA VAL A 117 4.06 1.07 2.60
C VAL A 117 4.76 1.22 3.95
N VAL A 118 3.96 1.33 5.02
CA VAL A 118 4.47 1.40 6.39
C VAL A 118 5.23 0.13 6.76
N ALA A 119 4.73 -1.05 6.38
CA ALA A 119 5.37 -2.33 6.65
C ALA A 119 6.73 -2.44 5.95
N ALA A 120 6.84 -2.01 4.69
CA ALA A 120 8.10 -2.00 3.95
C ALA A 120 9.13 -1.05 4.60
N LEU A 121 8.74 0.19 4.88
CA LEU A 121 9.58 1.18 5.57
C LEU A 121 10.04 0.67 6.94
N THR A 122 9.11 0.09 7.69
CA THR A 122 9.38 -0.42 9.04
C THR A 122 10.30 -1.62 9.00
N ALA A 123 10.09 -2.59 8.10
CA ALA A 123 10.99 -3.73 7.90
C ALA A 123 12.43 -3.28 7.59
N GLY A 124 12.58 -2.19 6.83
CA GLY A 124 13.86 -1.53 6.61
C GLY A 124 14.45 -0.95 7.89
N ALA A 125 13.67 -0.13 8.61
CA ALA A 125 14.10 0.56 9.83
C ALA A 125 14.50 -0.39 10.97
N THR A 126 13.82 -1.53 11.09
CA THR A 126 14.13 -2.61 12.05
C THR A 126 15.29 -3.50 11.58
N ARG A 127 15.88 -3.21 10.41
CA ARG A 127 16.99 -3.97 9.79
C ARG A 127 16.67 -5.44 9.55
N MET A 128 15.41 -5.78 9.24
CA MET A 128 15.02 -7.13 8.82
C MET A 128 15.95 -7.63 7.69
N PRO A 129 16.40 -8.90 7.69
CA PRO A 129 17.25 -9.41 6.62
C PRO A 129 16.60 -9.26 5.24
N TRP A 130 17.32 -8.68 4.27
CA TRP A 130 16.80 -8.39 2.92
C TRP A 130 16.13 -9.58 2.27
N ARG A 131 16.75 -10.77 2.33
CA ARG A 131 16.19 -11.99 1.73
C ARG A 131 14.83 -12.37 2.31
N ARG A 132 14.64 -12.22 3.63
CA ARG A 132 13.36 -12.53 4.28
C ARG A 132 12.27 -11.55 3.85
N PHE A 133 12.63 -10.26 3.76
CA PHE A 133 11.73 -9.23 3.26
C PHE A 133 11.35 -9.48 1.80
N ALA A 134 12.34 -9.70 0.92
CA ALA A 134 12.12 -9.87 -0.52
C ALA A 134 11.21 -11.07 -0.83
N VAL A 135 11.41 -12.21 -0.16
CA VAL A 135 10.55 -13.40 -0.33
C VAL A 135 9.13 -13.13 0.15
N ALA A 136 8.97 -12.57 1.35
CA ALA A 136 7.65 -12.27 1.90
C ALA A 136 6.89 -11.24 1.06
N ASN A 137 7.60 -10.21 0.60
CA ASN A 137 7.06 -9.16 -0.24
C ASN A 137 6.65 -9.69 -1.62
N ALA A 138 7.51 -10.47 -2.27
CA ALA A 138 7.19 -11.07 -3.57
C ALA A 138 6.00 -12.03 -3.47
N ALA A 139 6.00 -12.93 -2.47
CA ALA A 139 4.88 -13.83 -2.23
C ALA A 139 3.58 -13.06 -1.99
N GLY A 140 3.62 -12.01 -1.16
CA GLY A 140 2.48 -11.13 -0.93
C GLY A 140 2.04 -10.42 -2.22
N ALA A 141 2.97 -9.96 -3.04
CA ALA A 141 2.70 -9.25 -4.29
C ALA A 141 1.98 -10.09 -5.31
N PHE A 142 2.45 -11.31 -5.55
CA PHE A 142 1.77 -12.22 -6.45
C PHE A 142 0.43 -12.69 -5.90
N ALA A 143 0.34 -13.00 -4.60
CA ALA A 143 -0.92 -13.42 -3.99
C ALA A 143 -1.98 -12.30 -4.06
N TRP A 144 -1.62 -11.08 -3.67
CA TRP A 144 -2.51 -9.92 -3.73
C TRP A 144 -2.91 -9.60 -5.18
N ALA A 145 -1.94 -9.49 -6.09
CA ALA A 145 -2.22 -9.13 -7.49
C ALA A 145 -3.09 -10.19 -8.16
N GLY A 146 -2.79 -11.46 -7.95
CA GLY A 146 -3.56 -12.59 -8.46
C GLY A 146 -4.99 -12.59 -7.94
N THR A 147 -5.17 -12.48 -6.62
CA THR A 147 -6.51 -12.50 -6.02
C THR A 147 -7.34 -11.30 -6.44
N VAL A 148 -6.82 -10.08 -6.31
CA VAL A 148 -7.58 -8.86 -6.63
C VAL A 148 -7.91 -8.78 -8.12
N ALA A 149 -6.95 -9.05 -9.00
CA ALA A 149 -7.20 -9.00 -10.44
C ALA A 149 -8.20 -10.08 -10.89
N THR A 150 -8.10 -11.29 -10.33
CA THR A 150 -9.03 -12.39 -10.66
C THR A 150 -10.43 -12.10 -10.16
N VAL A 151 -10.58 -11.64 -8.91
CA VAL A 151 -11.90 -11.26 -8.35
C VAL A 151 -12.52 -10.13 -9.17
N ALA A 152 -11.75 -9.12 -9.54
CA ALA A 152 -12.24 -8.02 -10.36
C ALA A 152 -12.61 -8.46 -11.79
N MET A 153 -11.85 -9.39 -12.39
CA MET A 153 -12.18 -10.01 -13.67
C MET A 153 -13.49 -10.80 -13.59
N LEU A 154 -13.68 -11.60 -12.54
CA LEU A 154 -14.92 -12.37 -12.34
C LEU A 154 -16.13 -11.48 -12.06
N ALA A 155 -15.93 -10.35 -11.38
CA ALA A 155 -16.97 -9.33 -11.19
C ALA A 155 -17.36 -8.62 -12.50
N GLY A 156 -16.53 -8.75 -13.53
CA GLY A 156 -16.74 -8.17 -14.85
C GLY A 156 -16.55 -6.65 -14.92
N PRO A 157 -16.73 -6.08 -16.12
CA PRO A 157 -16.68 -4.64 -16.40
C PRO A 157 -17.35 -3.75 -15.34
N THR A 158 -18.65 -3.91 -15.14
CA THR A 158 -19.44 -3.05 -14.26
C THR A 158 -19.15 -3.33 -12.79
N GLY A 159 -18.96 -4.60 -12.42
CA GLY A 159 -18.67 -4.99 -11.03
C GLY A 159 -17.32 -4.48 -10.57
N SER A 160 -16.30 -4.52 -11.43
CA SER A 160 -14.97 -3.97 -11.13
C SER A 160 -15.03 -2.45 -10.87
N LEU A 161 -15.81 -1.69 -11.64
CA LEU A 161 -16.00 -0.25 -11.42
C LEU A 161 -16.73 0.03 -10.10
N ALA A 162 -17.73 -0.80 -9.74
CA ALA A 162 -18.41 -0.69 -8.46
C ALA A 162 -17.47 -0.96 -7.27
N LEU A 163 -16.61 -1.98 -7.38
CA LEU A 163 -15.59 -2.30 -6.38
C LEU A 163 -14.57 -1.16 -6.25
N ALA A 164 -14.11 -0.64 -7.39
CA ALA A 164 -13.19 0.49 -7.46
C ALA A 164 -13.78 1.76 -6.79
N ALA A 165 -15.04 2.09 -7.10
CA ALA A 165 -15.76 3.21 -6.50
C ALA A 165 -15.94 3.03 -4.99
N THR A 166 -16.28 1.81 -4.54
CA THR A 166 -16.43 1.49 -3.12
C THR A 166 -15.11 1.65 -2.36
N GLY A 167 -13.98 1.22 -2.95
CA GLY A 167 -12.66 1.43 -2.36
C GLY A 167 -12.33 2.93 -2.20
N LEU A 168 -12.62 3.73 -3.24
CA LEU A 168 -12.40 5.18 -3.20
C LEU A 168 -13.28 5.89 -2.16
N THR A 169 -14.54 5.51 -2.03
CA THR A 169 -15.45 6.12 -1.04
C THR A 169 -15.03 5.79 0.38
N ILE A 170 -14.66 4.54 0.67
CA ILE A 170 -14.12 4.14 1.98
C ILE A 170 -12.84 4.93 2.29
N GLY A 171 -11.93 5.05 1.32
CA GLY A 171 -10.72 5.86 1.45
C GLY A 171 -11.01 7.33 1.74
N ALA A 172 -11.94 7.94 1.00
CA ALA A 172 -12.35 9.33 1.19
C ALA A 172 -12.99 9.57 2.57
N ILE A 173 -13.85 8.65 3.02
CA ILE A 173 -14.46 8.71 4.36
C ILE A 173 -13.38 8.59 5.44
N ALA A 174 -12.42 7.68 5.29
CA ALA A 174 -11.33 7.52 6.24
C ALA A 174 -10.47 8.80 6.36
N VAL A 175 -10.16 9.43 5.22
CA VAL A 175 -9.44 10.71 5.17
C VAL A 175 -10.25 11.83 5.82
N ALA A 176 -11.54 11.96 5.47
CA ALA A 176 -12.43 12.96 6.04
C ALA A 176 -12.58 12.79 7.57
N ALA A 177 -12.76 11.56 8.04
CA ALA A 177 -12.84 11.24 9.47
C ALA A 177 -11.52 11.51 10.20
N ALA A 178 -10.38 11.22 9.58
CA ALA A 178 -9.07 11.55 10.15
C ALA A 178 -8.86 13.07 10.24
N TRP A 179 -9.24 13.82 9.20
CA TRP A 179 -9.19 15.27 9.18
C TRP A 179 -10.12 15.91 10.22
N TRP A 180 -11.35 15.40 10.33
CA TRP A 180 -12.33 15.87 11.30
C TRP A 180 -11.87 15.62 12.75
N ARG A 181 -11.31 14.44 13.04
CA ARG A 181 -10.71 14.14 14.34
C ARG A 181 -9.52 15.04 14.67
N ARG A 182 -8.68 15.37 13.69
CA ARG A 182 -7.57 16.33 13.86
C ARG A 182 -8.07 17.74 14.14
N ARG A 183 -9.16 18.17 13.50
CA ARG A 183 -9.82 19.46 13.79
C ARG A 183 -10.53 19.50 15.14
N ARG A 184 -10.88 18.34 15.69
CA ARG A 184 -11.46 18.19 17.03
C ARG A 184 -10.44 17.81 18.11
N GLY A 185 -9.13 17.92 17.82
CA GLY A 185 -8.08 17.79 18.85
C GLY A 185 -8.33 18.75 20.02
N PRO A 186 -8.04 18.31 21.26
CA PRO A 186 -8.73 18.77 22.47
C PRO A 186 -8.58 20.28 22.71
N ARG A 187 -9.70 21.00 22.77
CA ARG A 187 -9.81 22.23 23.56
C ARG A 187 -9.62 21.84 25.02
N SER A 188 -8.37 21.77 25.47
CA SER A 188 -8.05 21.67 26.89
C SER A 188 -8.59 22.89 27.63
N ALA A 189 -9.47 22.66 28.60
CA ALA A 189 -9.54 23.37 29.87
C ALA A 189 -9.13 24.86 29.86
N VAL A 190 -10.00 25.74 29.35
CA VAL A 190 -10.00 27.19 29.68
C VAL A 190 -11.41 27.55 30.16
N ALA A 191 -11.85 26.90 31.23
CA ALA A 191 -13.11 27.21 31.92
C ALA A 191 -12.97 27.06 33.45
N GLU A 192 -11.76 27.31 33.97
CA GLU A 192 -11.54 27.65 35.38
C GLU A 192 -10.53 28.81 35.41
N ALA A 193 -11.04 30.03 35.28
CA ALA A 193 -10.40 31.28 35.67
C ALA A 193 -11.51 32.27 36.03
#